data_AF-A0A845UUW6-F1
#
_entry.id   AF-A0A845UUW6-F1
#
_cell.length_a   1.000
_cell.length_b   1.000
_cell.length_c   1.000
_cell.angle_alpha   90.00
_cell.angle_beta   90.00
_cell.angle_gamma   90.00
#
_symmetry.space_group_name_H-M   'P 1'
#
loop_
_entity.id
_entity.type
_entity.pdbx_description
1 polymer ?
#
loop_
_entity_poly.entity_id
_entity_poly.type
_entity_poly.pdbx_seq_one_letter_code
_entity_poly.pdbx_strand_id
1 'polypeptide(L)'
;TNLQRLWLEDNQLTGPIPAELSQLTNLQWLWLSNNQLGGPIPPELGELTNATQIDLERNNLSGPVPMELGNLDTNLEFLGLAQNPSLTGTIPQSLLDRQAQGLLTITFDGTSVIGCEAQRVLPEGYIPGLPLTVTIQTQPETGTGSYAIEDQPPSSWAVSNVQGGVFDSGTGTVKFGPYFDANSRTLQYDLTPPANASGTGVFSGTYSKDGVSTGLCGPSTLEPSRSDLVVSKVASVATAAPGEQFSYTLTVSNNGPNTAQGVVLTDTLPGDLALLSASADCTGLSVVECSVGDLTPGAVASFTLEVEVSDTAPAGAIDNTVSVSAITPDPNPSNDTSTATVEIEKLSALNLVINQIDASSCPDMSALVTVTDQFGQSLGGLTGSNFTLAEDGQSLPFSLSTVSTGSSSRLAVSIVIDRSTSLSNADLMNMQSAANDFIGLLANDDEVAIWQFNGNIDRLQDFTTDKALASGAVNSITLQGSTAIYDAVADAAAYSQTATGRKAIVLFTDGRDNRSSRSKAQAIDAAIAAGTPVFTIGFGNADPNVLDSIATQSGGLAFQDATSANLGA
;
A
#
# COMPACT_ATOMS: atom_id res chain seq x y z
N THR A 1 55.06 -13.55 -24.71
CA THR A 1 54.40 -12.42 -24.02
C THR A 1 55.14 -11.09 -24.15
N ASN A 2 56.48 -11.00 -24.19
CA ASN A 2 57.19 -9.69 -24.28
C ASN A 2 57.27 -9.07 -25.70
N LEU A 3 56.78 -9.77 -26.73
CA LEU A 3 56.85 -9.27 -28.10
C LEU A 3 55.89 -8.09 -28.27
N GLN A 4 56.39 -6.97 -28.81
CA GLN A 4 55.61 -5.74 -29.02
C GLN A 4 55.30 -5.48 -30.50
N ARG A 5 56.16 -5.94 -31.41
CA ARG A 5 55.97 -5.78 -32.85
C ARG A 5 56.17 -7.10 -33.54
N LEU A 6 55.20 -7.51 -34.34
CA LEU A 6 55.30 -8.65 -35.23
C LEU A 6 54.98 -8.17 -36.64
N TRP A 7 56.02 -8.14 -37.48
CA TRP A 7 55.97 -7.75 -38.87
C TRP A 7 56.25 -8.97 -39.74
N LEU A 8 55.23 -9.44 -40.42
CA LEU A 8 55.25 -10.58 -41.34
C LEU A 8 54.61 -10.23 -42.68
N GLU A 9 54.39 -8.94 -42.94
CA GLU A 9 53.86 -8.43 -44.20
C GLU A 9 54.76 -8.75 -45.40
N ASP A 10 54.18 -8.72 -46.60
CA ASP A 10 54.90 -8.95 -47.87
C ASP A 10 55.59 -10.32 -47.99
N ASN A 11 54.88 -11.38 -47.62
CA ASN A 11 55.37 -12.76 -47.68
C ASN A 11 54.42 -13.69 -48.46
N GLN A 12 54.74 -14.98 -48.47
CA GLN A 12 53.93 -16.05 -49.07
C GLN A 12 53.32 -16.95 -47.99
N LEU A 13 53.02 -16.41 -46.80
CA LEU A 13 52.45 -17.19 -45.70
C LEU A 13 51.06 -17.68 -46.08
N THR A 14 50.79 -18.95 -45.82
CA THR A 14 49.52 -19.62 -46.10
C THR A 14 48.94 -20.23 -44.81
N GLY A 15 47.69 -20.68 -44.87
CA GLY A 15 46.98 -21.25 -43.73
C GLY A 15 46.28 -20.19 -42.87
N PRO A 16 45.66 -20.62 -41.75
CA PRO A 16 44.93 -19.72 -40.86
C PRO A 16 45.85 -18.89 -39.97
N ILE A 17 45.33 -17.75 -39.53
CA ILE A 17 45.93 -16.99 -38.43
C ILE A 17 45.77 -17.84 -37.17
N PRO A 18 46.86 -18.16 -36.44
CA PRO A 18 46.76 -18.96 -35.23
C PRO A 18 46.17 -18.15 -34.07
N ALA A 19 45.19 -18.73 -33.37
CA ALA A 19 44.53 -18.11 -32.21
C ALA A 19 45.53 -17.81 -31.07
N GLU A 20 46.64 -18.56 -31.00
CA GLU A 20 47.70 -18.41 -30.01
C GLU A 20 48.44 -17.06 -30.11
N LEU A 21 48.28 -16.29 -31.19
CA LEU A 21 48.79 -14.92 -31.26
C LEU A 21 48.20 -14.03 -30.16
N SER A 22 46.99 -14.30 -29.69
CA SER A 22 46.34 -13.65 -28.53
C SER A 22 47.20 -13.67 -27.27
N GLN A 23 48.03 -14.70 -27.08
CA GLN A 23 48.91 -14.85 -25.91
C GLN A 23 50.06 -13.83 -25.89
N LEU A 24 50.25 -13.08 -26.97
CA LEU A 24 51.21 -11.99 -27.05
C LEU A 24 50.59 -10.70 -26.49
N THR A 25 50.21 -10.70 -25.22
CA THR A 25 49.44 -9.62 -24.58
C THR A 25 50.13 -8.24 -24.57
N ASN A 26 51.44 -8.14 -24.82
CA ASN A 26 52.15 -6.85 -24.98
C ASN A 26 52.28 -6.39 -26.44
N LEU A 27 51.67 -7.10 -27.39
CA LEU A 27 51.77 -6.79 -28.81
C LEU A 27 51.04 -5.48 -29.11
N GLN A 28 51.75 -4.56 -29.77
CA GLN A 28 51.27 -3.24 -30.18
C GLN A 28 51.06 -3.16 -31.70
N TRP A 29 51.90 -3.86 -32.46
CA TRP A 29 51.84 -3.94 -33.92
C TRP A 29 51.77 -5.39 -34.37
N LEU A 30 50.71 -5.74 -35.10
CA LEU A 30 50.55 -7.01 -35.80
C LEU A 30 50.29 -6.74 -37.29
N TRP A 31 51.33 -6.90 -38.11
CA TRP A 31 51.23 -6.70 -39.55
C TRP A 31 51.41 -8.03 -40.27
N LEU A 32 50.33 -8.49 -40.90
CA LEU A 32 50.23 -9.73 -41.65
C LEU A 32 49.80 -9.49 -43.11
N SER A 33 49.77 -8.23 -43.54
CA SER A 33 49.23 -7.83 -44.83
C SER A 33 50.05 -8.36 -46.02
N ASN A 34 49.42 -8.43 -47.18
CA ASN A 34 50.03 -8.90 -48.42
C ASN A 34 50.65 -10.31 -48.30
N ASN A 35 49.81 -11.26 -47.89
CA ASN A 35 50.14 -12.69 -47.75
C ASN A 35 49.05 -13.55 -48.43
N GLN A 36 49.07 -14.86 -48.21
CA GLN A 36 48.07 -15.82 -48.70
C GLN A 36 47.34 -16.52 -47.53
N LEU A 37 47.22 -15.84 -46.39
CA LEU A 37 46.52 -16.36 -45.21
C LEU A 37 45.03 -16.52 -45.52
N GLY A 38 44.40 -17.58 -45.02
CA GLY A 38 42.99 -17.87 -45.28
C GLY A 38 42.28 -18.52 -44.11
N GLY A 39 40.97 -18.73 -44.22
CA GLY A 39 40.15 -19.11 -43.06
C GLY A 39 39.75 -17.88 -42.21
N PRO A 40 39.05 -18.10 -41.08
CA PRO A 40 38.52 -17.03 -40.27
C PRO A 40 39.59 -16.25 -39.52
N ILE A 41 39.27 -14.97 -39.25
CA ILE A 41 39.99 -14.19 -38.25
C ILE A 41 39.67 -14.80 -36.89
N PRO A 42 40.66 -15.18 -36.06
CA PRO A 42 40.40 -15.74 -34.74
C PRO A 42 39.77 -14.69 -33.81
N PRO A 43 38.64 -15.00 -33.12
CA PRO A 43 38.04 -14.09 -32.15
C PRO A 43 39.00 -13.73 -31.01
N GLU A 44 39.94 -14.62 -30.67
CA GLU A 44 40.94 -14.40 -29.62
C GLU A 44 41.88 -13.21 -29.91
N LEU A 45 41.97 -12.73 -31.15
CA LEU A 45 42.71 -11.49 -31.44
C LEU A 45 42.12 -10.27 -30.71
N GLY A 46 40.85 -10.33 -30.29
CA GLY A 46 40.22 -9.34 -29.42
C GLY A 46 40.86 -9.22 -28.02
N GLU A 47 41.69 -10.18 -27.61
CA GLU A 47 42.39 -10.15 -26.31
C GLU A 47 43.67 -9.30 -26.34
N LEU A 48 44.11 -8.86 -27.54
CA LEU A 48 45.31 -8.04 -27.73
C LEU A 48 45.07 -6.58 -27.35
N THR A 49 44.61 -6.31 -26.13
CA THR A 49 44.18 -4.99 -25.63
C THR A 49 45.25 -3.88 -25.69
N ASN A 50 46.54 -4.24 -25.84
CA ASN A 50 47.64 -3.31 -26.08
C ASN A 50 47.91 -3.00 -27.56
N ALA A 51 47.20 -3.64 -28.49
CA ALA A 51 47.36 -3.46 -29.91
C ALA A 51 46.90 -2.06 -30.33
N THR A 52 47.78 -1.38 -31.05
CA THR A 52 47.53 -0.07 -31.68
C THR A 52 47.33 -0.21 -33.18
N GLN A 53 47.89 -1.26 -33.79
CA GLN A 53 47.90 -1.44 -35.23
C GLN A 53 47.74 -2.91 -35.55
N ILE A 54 46.65 -3.24 -36.25
CA ILE A 54 46.42 -4.58 -36.80
C ILE A 54 46.19 -4.43 -38.29
N ASP A 55 47.07 -5.01 -39.09
CA ASP A 55 46.97 -4.97 -40.56
C ASP A 55 46.87 -6.39 -41.12
N LEU A 56 45.67 -6.71 -41.63
CA LEU A 56 45.32 -8.00 -42.24
C LEU A 56 44.97 -7.84 -43.72
N GLU A 57 45.24 -6.66 -44.31
CA GLU A 57 44.87 -6.38 -45.69
C GLU A 57 45.50 -7.36 -46.69
N ARG A 58 44.87 -7.53 -47.86
CA ARG A 58 45.45 -8.28 -48.99
C ARG A 58 45.80 -9.73 -48.62
N ASN A 59 44.82 -10.45 -48.12
CA ASN A 59 44.89 -11.88 -47.82
C ASN A 59 43.66 -12.62 -48.41
N ASN A 60 43.54 -13.93 -48.14
CA ASN A 60 42.40 -14.77 -48.50
C ASN A 60 41.52 -15.11 -47.27
N LEU A 61 41.42 -14.20 -46.29
CA LEU A 61 40.62 -14.42 -45.08
C LEU A 61 39.13 -14.55 -45.44
N SER A 62 38.43 -15.38 -44.68
CA SER A 62 37.04 -15.74 -44.95
C SER A 62 36.16 -15.80 -43.71
N GLY A 63 34.84 -15.74 -43.89
CA GLY A 63 33.90 -15.75 -42.76
C GLY A 63 33.75 -14.40 -42.09
N PRO A 64 33.00 -14.32 -40.98
CA PRO A 64 32.65 -13.05 -40.36
C PRO A 64 33.85 -12.39 -39.67
N VAL A 65 33.88 -11.05 -39.68
CA VAL A 65 34.72 -10.26 -38.77
C VAL A 65 34.27 -10.54 -37.31
N PRO A 66 35.18 -10.99 -36.41
CA PRO A 66 34.81 -11.30 -35.03
C PRO A 66 34.39 -10.07 -34.22
N MET A 67 33.32 -10.21 -33.43
CA MET A 67 32.82 -9.13 -32.59
C MET A 67 33.78 -8.78 -31.44
N GLU A 68 34.59 -9.75 -31.02
CA GLU A 68 35.61 -9.64 -29.99
C GLU A 68 36.69 -8.61 -30.34
N LEU A 69 36.89 -8.28 -31.63
CA LEU A 69 37.76 -7.16 -32.02
C LEU A 69 37.28 -5.82 -31.44
N GLY A 70 36.00 -5.71 -31.06
CA GLY A 70 35.45 -4.56 -30.37
C GLY A 70 36.10 -4.28 -29.01
N ASN A 71 36.72 -5.27 -28.37
CA ASN A 71 37.46 -5.13 -27.12
C ASN A 71 38.78 -4.33 -27.27
N LEU A 72 39.18 -4.05 -28.52
CA LEU A 72 40.38 -3.28 -28.85
C LEU A 72 40.10 -1.78 -28.97
N ASP A 73 38.86 -1.36 -28.71
CA ASP A 73 38.38 0.01 -28.83
C ASP A 73 39.18 1.04 -28.03
N THR A 74 39.93 0.65 -27.01
CA THR A 74 40.65 1.61 -26.17
C THR A 74 41.92 2.16 -26.84
N ASN A 75 42.69 1.32 -27.55
CA ASN A 75 44.03 1.67 -28.04
C ASN A 75 44.22 1.53 -29.55
N LEU A 76 43.32 0.86 -30.27
CA LEU A 76 43.52 0.56 -31.68
C LEU A 76 43.45 1.83 -32.54
N GLU A 77 44.46 2.13 -33.33
CA GLU A 77 44.51 3.31 -34.21
C GLU A 77 44.32 2.95 -35.69
N PHE A 78 44.62 1.69 -36.04
CA PHE A 78 44.45 1.17 -37.40
C PHE A 78 43.98 -0.29 -37.39
N LEU A 79 42.96 -0.57 -38.21
CA LEU A 79 42.48 -1.91 -38.51
C LEU A 79 42.37 -2.09 -40.02
N GLY A 80 43.32 -2.84 -40.59
CA GLY A 80 43.37 -3.14 -42.01
C GLY A 80 42.63 -4.44 -42.35
N LEU A 81 41.51 -4.38 -43.07
CA LEU A 81 40.72 -5.56 -43.51
C LEU A 81 40.50 -5.62 -45.02
N ALA A 82 40.80 -4.54 -45.75
CA ALA A 82 40.58 -4.44 -47.18
C ALA A 82 41.29 -5.54 -47.98
N GLN A 83 40.77 -5.84 -49.17
CA GLN A 83 41.31 -6.84 -50.08
C GLN A 83 41.36 -8.25 -49.48
N ASN A 84 40.28 -8.62 -48.78
CA ASN A 84 39.97 -9.98 -48.35
C ASN A 84 38.62 -10.40 -48.97
N PRO A 85 38.59 -11.00 -50.17
CA PRO A 85 37.38 -11.10 -50.99
C PRO A 85 36.30 -12.04 -50.43
N SER A 86 36.63 -12.87 -49.45
CA SER A 86 35.70 -13.83 -48.82
C SER A 86 35.34 -13.46 -47.37
N LEU A 87 35.80 -12.31 -46.90
CA LEU A 87 35.47 -11.79 -45.58
C LEU A 87 34.04 -11.23 -45.58
N THR A 88 33.27 -11.58 -44.55
CA THR A 88 31.87 -11.22 -44.38
C THR A 88 31.63 -10.65 -42.97
N GLY A 89 30.38 -10.45 -42.57
CA GLY A 89 30.03 -10.02 -41.20
C GLY A 89 30.10 -8.51 -41.01
N THR A 90 30.28 -8.05 -39.76
CA THR A 90 30.35 -6.62 -39.42
C THR A 90 31.61 -6.22 -38.70
N ILE A 91 32.01 -4.97 -38.92
CA ILE A 91 32.91 -4.29 -37.99
C ILE A 91 32.15 -4.00 -36.69
N PRO A 92 32.72 -4.32 -35.51
CA PRO A 92 32.14 -3.99 -34.21
C PRO A 92 31.79 -2.50 -34.08
N GLN A 93 30.62 -2.19 -33.51
CA GLN A 93 30.11 -0.81 -33.43
C GLN A 93 31.07 0.13 -32.67
N SER A 94 31.71 -0.36 -31.60
CA SER A 94 32.70 0.44 -30.84
C SER A 94 33.85 0.94 -31.71
N LEU A 95 34.28 0.16 -32.72
CA LEU A 95 35.32 0.56 -33.65
C LEU A 95 34.79 1.53 -34.72
N LEU A 96 33.57 1.33 -35.22
CA LEU A 96 32.92 2.25 -36.14
C LEU A 96 32.69 3.63 -35.51
N ASP A 97 32.29 3.68 -34.24
CA ASP A 97 32.13 4.92 -33.49
C ASP A 97 33.45 5.68 -33.39
N ARG A 98 34.56 4.97 -33.14
CA ARG A 98 35.90 5.56 -33.12
C ARG A 98 36.36 6.03 -34.49
N GLN A 99 36.03 5.31 -35.55
CA GLN A 99 36.30 5.78 -36.91
C GLN A 99 35.51 7.06 -37.22
N ALA A 100 34.23 7.14 -36.84
CA ALA A 100 33.42 8.33 -37.00
C ALA A 100 33.95 9.54 -36.21
N GLN A 101 34.58 9.29 -35.06
CA GLN A 101 35.28 10.30 -34.25
C GLN A 101 36.69 10.66 -34.79
N GLY A 102 37.15 10.00 -35.86
CA GLY A 102 38.49 10.20 -36.41
C GLY A 102 39.63 9.65 -35.54
N LEU A 103 39.32 8.76 -34.61
CA LEU A 103 40.27 8.16 -33.66
C LEU A 103 40.85 6.82 -34.13
N LEU A 104 40.26 6.22 -35.16
CA LEU A 104 40.65 4.92 -35.71
C LEU A 104 40.47 4.95 -37.24
N THR A 105 41.45 4.43 -37.97
CA THR A 105 41.31 4.18 -39.40
C THR A 105 40.97 2.71 -39.62
N ILE A 106 39.84 2.42 -40.27
CA ILE A 106 39.48 1.06 -40.70
C ILE A 106 39.41 1.03 -42.21
N THR A 107 40.09 0.07 -42.82
CA THR A 107 39.99 -0.19 -44.26
C THR A 107 39.24 -1.51 -44.47
N PHE A 108 38.30 -1.52 -45.41
CA PHE A 108 37.53 -2.71 -45.76
C PHE A 108 36.99 -2.54 -47.18
N ASP A 109 36.75 -3.66 -47.87
CA ASP A 109 36.12 -3.63 -49.19
C ASP A 109 34.60 -3.41 -49.00
N GLY A 110 34.06 -2.39 -49.68
CA GLY A 110 32.67 -1.95 -49.50
C GLY A 110 31.59 -3.03 -49.70
N THR A 111 30.46 -2.83 -49.03
CA THR A 111 29.19 -3.61 -48.99
C THR A 111 29.22 -5.00 -48.34
N SER A 112 30.33 -5.74 -48.35
CA SER A 112 30.37 -7.10 -47.76
C SER A 112 30.55 -7.13 -46.24
N VAL A 113 31.02 -6.01 -45.65
CA VAL A 113 31.33 -5.88 -44.21
C VAL A 113 30.41 -4.86 -43.50
N ILE A 114 29.28 -4.51 -44.12
CA ILE A 114 28.27 -3.57 -43.59
C ILE A 114 26.96 -4.33 -43.32
N GLY A 115 26.99 -5.27 -42.38
CA GLY A 115 25.78 -5.90 -41.86
C GLY A 115 25.81 -6.03 -40.34
N CYS A 116 25.20 -5.13 -39.57
CA CYS A 116 25.09 -5.31 -38.12
C CYS A 116 24.23 -6.54 -37.81
N GLU A 117 24.85 -7.58 -37.23
CA GLU A 117 24.08 -8.52 -36.41
C GLU A 117 23.83 -7.86 -35.06
N ALA A 118 22.60 -7.42 -34.83
CA ALA A 118 22.19 -7.02 -33.50
C ALA A 118 22.04 -8.30 -32.67
N GLN A 119 23.08 -8.69 -31.94
CA GLN A 119 22.91 -9.67 -30.86
C GLN A 119 22.00 -9.06 -29.81
N ARG A 120 20.77 -9.55 -29.71
CA ARG A 120 19.84 -9.08 -28.68
C ARG A 120 19.87 -10.07 -27.53
N VAL A 121 20.40 -9.60 -26.41
CA VAL A 121 20.41 -10.35 -25.15
C VAL A 121 18.99 -10.41 -24.63
N LEU A 122 18.57 -11.56 -24.08
CA LEU A 122 17.33 -11.63 -23.32
C LEU A 122 17.40 -10.60 -22.18
N PRO A 123 16.37 -9.75 -22.01
CA PRO A 123 16.38 -8.75 -20.94
C PRO A 123 16.46 -9.42 -19.57
N GLU A 124 17.13 -8.76 -18.61
CA GLU A 124 17.12 -9.21 -17.22
C GLU A 124 15.69 -9.34 -16.70
N GLY A 125 15.40 -10.45 -16.01
CA GLY A 125 14.06 -10.73 -15.49
C GLY A 125 13.09 -11.37 -16.49
N TYR A 126 13.55 -11.78 -17.69
CA TYR A 126 12.74 -12.60 -18.59
C TYR A 126 12.25 -13.89 -17.91
N ILE A 127 10.95 -14.16 -18.03
CA ILE A 127 10.31 -15.39 -17.53
C ILE A 127 10.08 -16.33 -18.73
N PRO A 128 10.61 -17.57 -18.70
CA PRO A 128 10.43 -18.53 -19.78
C PRO A 128 8.96 -18.74 -20.17
N GLY A 129 8.67 -18.60 -21.46
CA GLY A 129 7.34 -18.81 -22.03
C GLY A 129 6.47 -17.56 -22.15
N LEU A 130 6.89 -16.42 -21.59
CA LEU A 130 6.26 -15.13 -21.87
C LEU A 130 6.81 -14.52 -23.17
N PRO A 131 5.98 -13.78 -23.94
CA PRO A 131 6.47 -13.06 -25.11
C PRO A 131 7.39 -11.88 -24.72
N LEU A 132 8.27 -11.53 -25.65
CA LEU A 132 9.09 -10.33 -25.68
C LEU A 132 8.62 -9.47 -26.83
N THR A 133 8.42 -8.19 -26.60
CA THR A 133 8.03 -7.28 -27.69
C THR A 133 9.27 -6.72 -28.36
N VAL A 134 9.39 -6.99 -29.66
CA VAL A 134 10.38 -6.36 -30.55
C VAL A 134 9.77 -5.10 -31.13
N THR A 135 10.48 -3.98 -30.99
CA THR A 135 10.16 -2.74 -31.71
C THR A 135 11.33 -2.32 -32.59
N ILE A 136 11.06 -2.06 -33.87
CA ILE A 136 12.02 -1.54 -34.84
C ILE A 136 11.45 -0.24 -35.41
N GLN A 137 12.15 0.87 -35.13
CA GLN A 137 11.81 2.18 -35.67
C GLN A 137 12.59 2.42 -36.96
N THR A 138 11.87 2.77 -38.03
CA THR A 138 12.49 3.15 -39.31
C THR A 138 12.77 4.64 -39.30
N GLN A 139 14.02 5.01 -39.58
CA GLN A 139 14.39 6.38 -39.91
C GLN A 139 14.87 6.44 -41.36
N PRO A 140 13.95 6.41 -42.34
CA PRO A 140 14.34 6.49 -43.74
C PRO A 140 15.03 7.83 -44.01
N GLU A 141 16.25 7.79 -44.54
CA GLU A 141 16.95 8.97 -45.01
C GLU A 141 16.14 9.67 -46.11
N THR A 142 16.22 11.00 -46.20
CA THR A 142 15.51 11.81 -47.19
C THR A 142 15.79 11.33 -48.63
N GLY A 143 14.75 10.90 -49.36
CA GLY A 143 14.85 10.46 -50.76
C GLY A 143 13.61 9.69 -51.24
N THR A 144 13.47 9.48 -52.57
CA THR A 144 12.31 8.81 -53.22
C THR A 144 12.50 7.29 -53.41
N GLY A 145 13.36 6.65 -52.61
CA GLY A 145 13.71 5.24 -52.78
C GLY A 145 12.75 4.27 -52.09
N SER A 146 12.71 3.02 -52.54
CA SER A 146 11.90 1.98 -51.88
C SER A 146 12.60 1.46 -50.63
N TYR A 147 11.93 1.47 -49.48
CA TYR A 147 12.46 1.01 -48.19
C TYR A 147 11.75 -0.26 -47.74
N ALA A 148 12.49 -1.35 -47.51
CA ALA A 148 11.95 -2.57 -46.91
C ALA A 148 12.87 -3.10 -45.82
N ILE A 149 12.29 -3.63 -44.75
CA ILE A 149 12.99 -4.34 -43.67
C ILE A 149 12.61 -5.80 -43.70
N GLU A 150 13.60 -6.65 -43.48
CA GLU A 150 13.44 -8.07 -43.22
C GLU A 150 14.22 -8.38 -41.94
N ASP A 151 13.53 -8.76 -40.85
CA ASP A 151 14.15 -9.23 -39.61
C ASP A 151 13.98 -10.75 -39.51
N GLN A 152 15.04 -11.47 -39.13
CA GLN A 152 15.04 -12.91 -38.95
C GLN A 152 15.21 -13.23 -37.45
N PRO A 153 14.12 -13.56 -36.74
CA PRO A 153 14.20 -14.10 -35.39
C PRO A 153 14.88 -15.47 -35.36
N PRO A 154 15.38 -15.90 -34.17
CA PRO A 154 15.84 -17.27 -33.97
C PRO A 154 14.79 -18.29 -34.39
N SER A 155 15.18 -19.29 -35.18
CA SER A 155 14.26 -20.24 -35.81
C SER A 155 13.42 -21.09 -34.83
N SER A 156 13.84 -21.18 -33.57
CA SER A 156 13.12 -21.90 -32.51
C SER A 156 12.14 -21.04 -31.71
N TRP A 157 12.11 -19.73 -31.96
CA TRP A 157 11.25 -18.78 -31.23
C TRP A 157 9.98 -18.52 -32.02
N ALA A 158 8.83 -18.52 -31.35
CA ALA A 158 7.55 -18.26 -32.00
C ALA A 158 7.36 -16.75 -32.22
N VAL A 159 6.88 -16.37 -33.41
CA VAL A 159 6.52 -14.99 -33.75
C VAL A 159 5.00 -14.83 -33.70
N SER A 160 4.51 -13.77 -33.06
CA SER A 160 3.09 -13.43 -33.00
C SER A 160 2.88 -11.90 -33.01
N ASN A 161 1.62 -11.46 -33.05
CA ASN A 161 1.20 -10.05 -32.91
C ASN A 161 1.96 -9.04 -33.80
N VAL A 162 2.26 -9.42 -35.04
CA VAL A 162 2.98 -8.54 -35.98
C VAL A 162 2.11 -7.34 -36.35
N GLN A 163 2.61 -6.14 -36.06
CA GLN A 163 2.01 -4.85 -36.40
C GLN A 163 2.92 -4.07 -37.34
N GLY A 164 2.32 -3.50 -38.38
CA GLY A 164 3.01 -2.75 -39.42
C GLY A 164 3.67 -3.63 -40.49
N GLY A 165 3.98 -4.90 -40.21
CA GLY A 165 4.60 -5.85 -41.14
C GLY A 165 3.81 -7.15 -41.34
N VAL A 166 4.47 -8.16 -41.91
CA VAL A 166 3.93 -9.51 -42.16
C VAL A 166 4.99 -10.54 -41.80
N PHE A 167 4.60 -11.60 -41.06
CA PHE A 167 5.46 -12.77 -40.85
C PHE A 167 5.31 -13.77 -41.99
N ASP A 168 6.44 -14.15 -42.60
CA ASP A 168 6.53 -15.17 -43.64
C ASP A 168 6.99 -16.49 -43.01
N SER A 169 6.05 -17.40 -42.77
CA SER A 169 6.33 -18.70 -42.14
C SER A 169 7.17 -19.64 -43.00
N GLY A 170 7.30 -19.40 -44.30
CA GLY A 170 8.14 -20.20 -45.20
C GLY A 170 9.62 -19.88 -45.07
N THR A 171 9.95 -18.62 -44.77
CA THR A 171 11.32 -18.14 -44.57
C THR A 171 11.67 -17.88 -43.09
N GLY A 172 10.66 -17.79 -42.22
CA GLY A 172 10.83 -17.45 -40.81
C GLY A 172 11.17 -15.98 -40.58
N THR A 173 10.82 -15.10 -41.52
CA THR A 173 11.18 -13.67 -41.49
C THR A 173 9.97 -12.78 -41.19
N VAL A 174 10.23 -11.65 -40.52
CA VAL A 174 9.26 -10.57 -40.38
C VAL A 174 9.61 -9.48 -41.39
N LYS A 175 8.70 -9.22 -42.33
CA LYS A 175 8.87 -8.26 -43.44
C LYS A 175 8.07 -6.99 -43.19
N PHE A 176 8.65 -5.85 -43.54
CA PHE A 176 8.04 -4.52 -43.36
C PHE A 176 8.36 -3.63 -44.56
N GLY A 177 7.33 -3.25 -45.32
CA GLY A 177 7.47 -2.59 -46.62
C GLY A 177 7.36 -3.56 -47.82
N PRO A 178 7.71 -3.13 -49.04
CA PRO A 178 8.39 -1.87 -49.36
C PRO A 178 7.49 -0.63 -49.22
N TYR A 179 8.07 0.47 -48.73
CA TYR A 179 7.46 1.80 -48.70
C TYR A 179 8.21 2.75 -49.63
N PHE A 180 7.52 3.73 -50.20
CA PHE A 180 8.08 4.65 -51.21
C PHE A 180 8.05 6.11 -50.75
N ASP A 181 8.09 6.35 -49.44
CA ASP A 181 8.07 7.68 -48.85
C ASP A 181 9.03 7.77 -47.65
N ALA A 182 9.30 8.99 -47.21
CA ALA A 182 10.22 9.30 -46.12
C ALA A 182 9.54 9.33 -44.73
N ASN A 183 8.35 8.74 -44.59
CA ASN A 183 7.69 8.71 -43.29
C ASN A 183 8.34 7.66 -42.39
N SER A 184 8.65 8.07 -41.16
CA SER A 184 9.02 7.14 -40.11
C SER A 184 7.85 6.22 -39.79
N ARG A 185 8.15 4.93 -39.63
CA ARG A 185 7.18 3.91 -39.27
C ARG A 185 7.79 2.91 -38.29
N THR A 186 6.92 2.26 -37.54
CA THR A 186 7.26 1.23 -36.56
C THR A 186 6.89 -0.15 -37.07
N LEU A 187 7.83 -1.10 -37.01
CA LEU A 187 7.53 -2.53 -37.01
C LEU A 187 7.54 -3.01 -35.56
N GLN A 188 6.47 -3.69 -35.14
CA GLN A 188 6.37 -4.29 -33.82
C GLN A 188 5.88 -5.73 -33.94
N TYR A 189 6.45 -6.65 -33.16
CA TYR A 189 5.97 -8.03 -33.09
C TYR A 189 6.42 -8.69 -31.78
N ASP A 190 5.72 -9.74 -31.37
CA ASP A 190 6.04 -10.50 -30.18
C ASP A 190 6.85 -11.75 -30.53
N LEU A 191 7.82 -12.05 -29.67
CA LEU A 191 8.67 -13.23 -29.72
C LEU A 191 8.52 -14.06 -28.46
N THR A 192 8.18 -15.33 -28.60
CA THR A 192 8.12 -16.26 -27.47
C THR A 192 9.28 -17.26 -27.56
N PRO A 193 10.35 -17.07 -26.75
CA PRO A 193 11.40 -18.07 -26.63
C PRO A 193 10.84 -19.39 -26.08
N PRO A 194 11.39 -20.56 -26.47
CA PRO A 194 11.03 -21.83 -25.88
C PRO A 194 11.38 -21.86 -24.38
N ALA A 195 10.70 -22.72 -23.61
CA ALA A 195 10.81 -22.76 -22.14
C ALA A 195 12.24 -23.04 -21.61
N ASN A 196 13.14 -23.54 -22.47
CA ASN A 196 14.54 -23.83 -22.15
C ASN A 196 15.52 -22.80 -22.76
N ALA A 197 15.03 -21.71 -23.35
CA ALA A 197 15.90 -20.67 -23.89
C ALA A 197 16.73 -20.03 -22.77
N SER A 198 18.05 -20.00 -22.96
CA SER A 198 19.00 -19.25 -22.13
C SER A 198 19.97 -18.51 -23.04
N GLY A 199 20.43 -17.31 -22.64
CA GLY A 199 21.47 -16.57 -23.34
C GLY A 199 21.00 -15.52 -24.36
N THR A 200 21.86 -15.25 -25.34
CA THR A 200 21.71 -14.24 -26.40
C THR A 200 21.05 -14.84 -27.64
N GLY A 201 19.98 -14.20 -28.15
CA GLY A 201 19.44 -14.51 -29.47
C GLY A 201 20.25 -13.77 -30.54
N VAL A 202 20.72 -14.47 -31.56
CA VAL A 202 21.30 -13.81 -32.75
C VAL A 202 20.15 -13.44 -33.66
N PHE A 203 19.99 -12.13 -33.90
CA PHE A 203 19.03 -11.59 -34.85
C PHE A 203 19.80 -11.08 -36.05
N SER A 204 19.37 -11.48 -37.25
CA SER A 204 19.90 -10.94 -38.48
C SER A 204 18.78 -10.20 -39.19
N GLY A 205 18.93 -8.89 -39.36
CA GLY A 205 17.98 -8.09 -40.09
C GLY A 205 18.66 -7.29 -41.19
N THR A 206 17.97 -7.09 -42.29
CA THR A 206 18.42 -6.19 -43.36
C THR A 206 17.38 -5.10 -43.59
N TYR A 207 17.82 -3.87 -43.84
CA TYR A 207 17.03 -2.89 -44.56
C TYR A 207 17.54 -2.81 -45.99
N SER A 208 16.62 -2.61 -46.93
CA SER A 208 16.96 -2.38 -48.33
C SER A 208 16.48 -1.02 -48.79
N LYS A 209 17.35 -0.29 -49.50
CA LYS A 209 17.02 0.95 -50.22
C LYS A 209 17.32 0.74 -51.70
N ASP A 210 16.30 0.87 -52.56
CA ASP A 210 16.42 0.70 -54.01
C ASP A 210 17.10 -0.63 -54.44
N GLY A 211 16.83 -1.71 -53.70
CA GLY A 211 17.37 -3.05 -53.96
C GLY A 211 18.79 -3.30 -53.42
N VAL A 212 19.39 -2.33 -52.72
CA VAL A 212 20.65 -2.50 -52.00
C VAL A 212 20.34 -2.84 -50.54
N SER A 213 20.72 -4.03 -50.09
CA SER A 213 20.54 -4.49 -48.71
C SER A 213 21.73 -4.10 -47.82
N THR A 214 21.42 -3.66 -46.62
CA THR A 214 22.33 -3.22 -45.56
C THR A 214 21.82 -3.78 -44.24
N GLY A 215 22.70 -4.17 -43.31
CA GLY A 215 22.25 -4.70 -42.01
C GLY A 215 21.46 -3.66 -41.19
N LEU A 216 20.46 -4.11 -40.44
CA LEU A 216 19.70 -3.27 -39.51
C LEU A 216 20.59 -2.89 -38.32
N CYS A 217 21.17 -1.69 -38.37
CA CYS A 217 21.87 -1.06 -37.25
C CYS A 217 20.93 0.01 -36.65
N GLY A 218 20.03 -0.37 -35.75
CA GLY A 218 19.10 0.55 -35.10
C GLY A 218 18.74 0.09 -33.68
N PRO A 219 18.24 0.99 -32.82
CA PRO A 219 17.83 0.65 -31.46
C PRO A 219 16.66 -0.32 -31.55
N SER A 220 16.98 -1.60 -31.40
CA SER A 220 16.01 -2.66 -31.44
C SER A 220 15.85 -3.13 -30.00
N THR A 221 14.80 -2.64 -29.33
CA THR A 221 14.58 -2.97 -27.93
C THR A 221 13.90 -4.34 -27.82
N LEU A 222 14.39 -5.18 -26.91
CA LEU A 222 13.67 -6.34 -26.40
C LEU A 222 13.19 -5.97 -25.00
N GLU A 223 11.89 -5.74 -24.86
CA GLU A 223 11.28 -5.52 -23.56
C GLU A 223 10.46 -6.75 -23.16
N PRO A 224 10.52 -7.22 -21.90
CA PRO A 224 9.60 -8.24 -21.43
C PRO A 224 8.17 -7.69 -21.48
N SER A 225 7.19 -8.55 -21.76
CA SER A 225 5.78 -8.16 -21.60
C SER A 225 5.54 -7.73 -20.15
N ARG A 226 5.12 -6.48 -19.98
CA ARG A 226 4.75 -5.87 -18.70
C ARG A 226 3.30 -5.40 -18.75
N SER A 227 2.52 -5.71 -17.73
CA SER A 227 1.24 -5.07 -17.44
C SER A 227 1.46 -3.88 -16.49
N ASP A 228 0.41 -3.10 -16.25
CA ASP A 228 0.32 -2.14 -15.13
C ASP A 228 -1.13 -2.20 -14.65
N LEU A 229 -1.38 -3.12 -13.74
CA LEU A 229 -2.66 -3.37 -13.11
C LEU A 229 -2.88 -2.34 -12.01
N VAL A 230 -4.06 -1.75 -12.03
CA VAL A 230 -4.50 -0.82 -11.00
C VAL A 230 -5.79 -1.35 -10.45
N VAL A 231 -5.84 -1.57 -9.14
CA VAL A 231 -7.06 -1.96 -8.46
C VAL A 231 -7.61 -0.81 -7.64
N SER A 232 -8.93 -0.66 -7.63
CA SER A 232 -9.65 0.26 -6.74
C SER A 232 -10.81 -0.46 -6.07
N LYS A 233 -11.02 -0.15 -4.80
CA LYS A 233 -12.13 -0.65 -4.00
C LYS A 233 -12.89 0.51 -3.39
N VAL A 234 -14.21 0.50 -3.53
CA VAL A 234 -15.09 1.55 -3.02
C VAL A 234 -16.28 0.92 -2.30
N ALA A 235 -16.56 1.37 -1.08
CA ALA A 235 -17.78 1.03 -0.37
C ALA A 235 -18.95 1.90 -0.86
N SER A 236 -20.15 1.34 -0.93
CA SER A 236 -21.36 2.11 -1.29
C SER A 236 -21.79 3.10 -0.20
N VAL A 237 -21.23 2.99 1.00
CA VAL A 237 -21.52 3.83 2.17
C VAL A 237 -20.21 4.25 2.85
N ALA A 238 -20.23 5.40 3.54
CA ALA A 238 -19.12 5.85 4.38
C ALA A 238 -19.26 5.38 5.83
N THR A 239 -20.49 5.15 6.28
CA THR A 239 -20.82 4.67 7.62
C THR A 239 -21.85 3.54 7.53
N ALA A 240 -21.85 2.63 8.50
CA ALA A 240 -22.83 1.54 8.61
C ALA A 240 -23.09 1.19 10.08
N ALA A 241 -24.30 0.77 10.43
CA ALA A 241 -24.61 0.21 11.75
C ALA A 241 -24.47 -1.33 11.76
N PRO A 242 -24.28 -1.96 12.94
CA PRO A 242 -24.38 -3.42 13.10
C PRO A 242 -25.70 -3.96 12.52
N GLY A 243 -25.61 -5.04 11.72
CA GLY A 243 -26.73 -5.64 11.00
C GLY A 243 -27.08 -4.96 9.66
N GLU A 244 -26.47 -3.83 9.32
CA GLU A 244 -26.71 -3.19 8.02
C GLU A 244 -25.94 -3.87 6.89
N GLN A 245 -26.54 -3.80 5.70
CA GLN A 245 -25.99 -4.36 4.47
C GLN A 245 -25.53 -3.25 3.55
N PHE A 246 -24.38 -3.46 2.91
CA PHE A 246 -23.84 -2.56 1.92
C PHE A 246 -23.01 -3.35 0.90
N SER A 247 -22.48 -2.66 -0.11
CA SER A 247 -21.69 -3.31 -1.16
C SER A 247 -20.30 -2.67 -1.32
N TYR A 248 -19.33 -3.50 -1.70
CA TYR A 248 -18.05 -3.06 -2.24
C TYR A 248 -18.04 -3.23 -3.75
N THR A 249 -17.61 -2.18 -4.47
CA THR A 249 -17.27 -2.26 -5.89
C THR A 249 -15.76 -2.38 -6.04
N LEU A 250 -15.30 -3.48 -6.62
CA LEU A 250 -13.92 -3.75 -6.98
C LEU A 250 -13.74 -3.46 -8.47
N THR A 251 -12.75 -2.67 -8.84
CA THR A 251 -12.43 -2.38 -10.24
C THR A 251 -10.96 -2.61 -10.48
N VAL A 252 -10.63 -3.32 -11.55
CA VAL A 252 -9.26 -3.54 -12.01
C VAL A 252 -9.11 -3.05 -13.45
N SER A 253 -8.05 -2.32 -13.72
CA SER A 253 -7.71 -1.86 -15.07
C SER A 253 -6.27 -2.22 -15.41
N ASN A 254 -5.99 -2.53 -16.68
CA ASN A 254 -4.62 -2.67 -17.17
C ASN A 254 -4.21 -1.40 -17.92
N ASN A 255 -3.44 -0.53 -17.27
CA ASN A 255 -2.85 0.68 -17.84
C ASN A 255 -1.53 0.40 -18.59
N GLY A 256 -1.06 -0.85 -18.52
CA GLY A 256 0.18 -1.28 -19.13
C GLY A 256 0.05 -1.50 -20.64
N PRO A 257 1.19 -1.54 -21.35
CA PRO A 257 1.19 -1.69 -22.80
C PRO A 257 0.88 -3.11 -23.28
N ASN A 258 0.93 -4.13 -22.41
CA ASN A 258 0.72 -5.54 -22.77
C ASN A 258 -0.47 -6.14 -22.03
N THR A 259 -1.09 -7.18 -22.60
CA THR A 259 -2.15 -7.95 -21.95
C THR A 259 -1.67 -8.59 -20.64
N ALA A 260 -2.39 -8.36 -19.55
CA ALA A 260 -2.19 -9.03 -18.28
C ALA A 260 -2.86 -10.40 -18.34
N GLN A 261 -2.10 -11.49 -18.21
CA GLN A 261 -2.62 -12.85 -18.34
C GLN A 261 -2.99 -13.44 -16.98
N GLY A 262 -4.11 -14.16 -16.93
CA GLY A 262 -4.55 -14.88 -15.74
C GLY A 262 -4.75 -13.96 -14.53
N VAL A 263 -5.39 -12.81 -14.72
CA VAL A 263 -5.63 -11.82 -13.67
C VAL A 263 -6.62 -12.37 -12.65
N VAL A 264 -6.29 -12.23 -11.36
CA VAL A 264 -7.11 -12.64 -10.21
C VAL A 264 -7.14 -11.52 -9.18
N LEU A 265 -8.34 -11.18 -8.71
CA LEU A 265 -8.54 -10.32 -7.54
C LEU A 265 -8.76 -11.16 -6.29
N THR A 266 -8.11 -10.79 -5.19
CA THR A 266 -8.25 -11.46 -3.89
C THR A 266 -8.63 -10.42 -2.83
N ASP A 267 -9.70 -10.68 -2.09
CA ASP A 267 -10.25 -9.80 -1.07
C ASP A 267 -10.45 -10.60 0.23
N THR A 268 -9.78 -10.21 1.32
CA THR A 268 -9.97 -10.86 2.62
C THR A 268 -10.87 -9.99 3.48
N LEU A 269 -12.12 -10.43 3.66
CA LEU A 269 -13.09 -9.71 4.48
C LEU A 269 -12.66 -9.69 5.96
N PRO A 270 -12.69 -8.52 6.62
CA PRO A 270 -12.54 -8.40 8.07
C PRO A 270 -13.56 -9.27 8.81
N GLY A 271 -13.19 -9.76 10.00
CA GLY A 271 -14.04 -10.69 10.78
C GLY A 271 -15.40 -10.11 11.20
N ASP A 272 -15.55 -8.79 11.19
CA ASP A 272 -16.78 -8.08 11.49
C ASP A 272 -17.71 -7.93 10.26
N LEU A 273 -17.32 -8.43 9.09
CA LEU A 273 -18.13 -8.44 7.87
C LEU A 273 -18.42 -9.88 7.41
N ALA A 274 -19.68 -10.15 7.05
CA ALA A 274 -20.10 -11.40 6.44
C ALA A 274 -20.44 -11.18 4.96
N LEU A 275 -19.97 -12.06 4.07
CA LEU A 275 -20.35 -12.04 2.66
C LEU A 275 -21.78 -12.58 2.49
N LEU A 276 -22.65 -11.80 1.85
CA LEU A 276 -24.00 -12.21 1.47
C LEU A 276 -24.03 -12.76 0.05
N SER A 277 -23.45 -12.02 -0.88
CA SER A 277 -23.40 -12.38 -2.29
C SER A 277 -22.17 -11.76 -2.95
N ALA A 278 -21.75 -12.34 -4.08
CA ALA A 278 -20.67 -11.81 -4.89
C ALA A 278 -21.01 -12.00 -6.38
N SER A 279 -20.27 -11.30 -7.24
CA SER A 279 -20.34 -11.50 -8.69
C SER A 279 -20.03 -12.95 -9.06
N ALA A 280 -20.62 -13.46 -10.16
CA ALA A 280 -20.61 -14.90 -10.48
C ALA A 280 -19.21 -15.51 -10.64
N ASP A 281 -18.23 -14.71 -11.06
CA ASP A 281 -16.83 -15.14 -11.24
C ASP A 281 -16.01 -15.06 -9.95
N CYS A 282 -16.64 -14.72 -8.81
CA CYS A 282 -16.04 -14.69 -7.49
C CYS A 282 -16.41 -15.94 -6.69
N THR A 283 -15.45 -16.49 -5.96
CA THR A 283 -15.63 -17.67 -5.10
C THR A 283 -15.02 -17.45 -3.71
N GLY A 284 -15.53 -18.14 -2.69
CA GLY A 284 -15.10 -18.00 -1.31
C GLY A 284 -16.11 -17.27 -0.41
N LEU A 285 -15.78 -17.15 0.88
CA LEU A 285 -16.64 -16.51 1.89
C LEU A 285 -15.88 -15.43 2.65
N SER A 286 -14.81 -15.81 3.36
CA SER A 286 -13.95 -14.86 4.10
C SER A 286 -12.76 -14.37 3.28
N VAL A 287 -12.24 -15.22 2.39
CA VAL A 287 -11.30 -14.84 1.33
C VAL A 287 -12.04 -15.03 0.02
N VAL A 288 -12.33 -13.94 -0.68
CA VAL A 288 -13.07 -13.91 -1.93
C VAL A 288 -12.07 -13.75 -3.07
N GLU A 289 -12.05 -14.71 -3.98
CA GLU A 289 -11.21 -14.69 -5.18
C GLU A 289 -12.10 -14.53 -6.43
N CYS A 290 -11.89 -13.44 -7.18
CA CYS A 290 -12.60 -13.16 -8.43
C CYS A 290 -11.68 -13.41 -9.63
N SER A 291 -12.09 -14.34 -10.49
CA SER A 291 -11.36 -14.66 -11.73
C SER A 291 -11.65 -13.62 -12.81
N VAL A 292 -10.64 -12.87 -13.23
CA VAL A 292 -10.76 -11.84 -14.27
C VAL A 292 -10.35 -12.40 -15.64
N GLY A 293 -9.35 -13.30 -15.68
CA GLY A 293 -8.81 -13.85 -16.93
C GLY A 293 -7.82 -12.89 -17.59
N ASP A 294 -7.76 -12.88 -18.92
CA ASP A 294 -6.82 -12.02 -19.65
C ASP A 294 -7.39 -10.61 -19.84
N LEU A 295 -6.65 -9.59 -19.40
CA LEU A 295 -7.05 -8.18 -19.46
C LEU A 295 -6.17 -7.41 -20.44
N THR A 296 -6.71 -7.05 -21.61
CA THR A 296 -5.97 -6.33 -22.66
C THR A 296 -5.63 -4.89 -22.25
N PRO A 297 -4.64 -4.23 -22.88
CA PRO A 297 -4.30 -2.83 -22.59
C PRO A 297 -5.53 -1.91 -22.64
N GLY A 298 -5.71 -1.08 -21.61
CA GLY A 298 -6.82 -0.16 -21.44
C GLY A 298 -8.16 -0.80 -21.07
N ALA A 299 -8.25 -2.13 -20.94
CA ALA A 299 -9.47 -2.79 -20.51
C ALA A 299 -9.67 -2.68 -19.00
N VAL A 300 -10.94 -2.71 -18.58
CA VAL A 300 -11.38 -2.58 -17.19
C VAL A 300 -12.39 -3.69 -16.89
N ALA A 301 -12.24 -4.34 -15.74
CA ALA A 301 -13.21 -5.29 -15.19
C ALA A 301 -13.72 -4.80 -13.82
N SER A 302 -14.96 -5.12 -13.49
CA SER A 302 -15.60 -4.67 -12.25
C SER A 302 -16.41 -5.80 -11.62
N PHE A 303 -16.33 -5.89 -10.30
CA PHE A 303 -17.02 -6.90 -9.48
C PHE A 303 -17.68 -6.22 -8.27
N THR A 304 -18.79 -6.79 -7.83
CA THR A 304 -19.52 -6.34 -6.64
C THR A 304 -19.55 -7.44 -5.59
N LEU A 305 -19.27 -7.07 -4.34
CA LEU A 305 -19.44 -7.90 -3.15
C LEU A 305 -20.52 -7.27 -2.26
N GLU A 306 -21.59 -7.99 -1.95
CA GLU A 306 -22.58 -7.58 -0.95
C GLU A 306 -22.21 -8.18 0.40
N VAL A 307 -22.14 -7.32 1.43
CA VAL A 307 -21.72 -7.70 2.78
C VAL A 307 -22.72 -7.19 3.82
N GLU A 308 -22.74 -7.86 4.96
CA GLU A 308 -23.46 -7.46 6.17
C GLU A 308 -22.47 -7.17 7.29
N VAL A 309 -22.69 -6.09 8.02
CA VAL A 309 -21.96 -5.81 9.26
C VAL A 309 -22.47 -6.75 10.35
N SER A 310 -21.58 -7.47 11.01
CA SER A 310 -21.93 -8.31 12.16
C SER A 310 -22.73 -7.51 13.20
N ASP A 311 -23.80 -8.10 13.74
CA ASP A 311 -24.59 -7.53 14.84
C ASP A 311 -23.74 -7.19 16.08
N THR A 312 -22.56 -7.82 16.20
CA THR A 312 -21.62 -7.60 17.31
C THR A 312 -20.41 -6.74 16.93
N ALA A 313 -20.38 -6.16 15.72
CA ALA A 313 -19.27 -5.34 15.26
C ALA A 313 -19.08 -4.14 16.23
N PRO A 314 -17.86 -3.91 16.75
CA PRO A 314 -17.59 -2.75 17.59
C PRO A 314 -17.66 -1.46 16.76
N ALA A 315 -17.97 -0.35 17.43
CA ALA A 315 -17.89 0.97 16.79
C ALA A 315 -16.43 1.29 16.42
N GLY A 316 -16.25 1.91 15.25
CA GLY A 316 -14.94 2.31 14.72
C GLY A 316 -14.74 1.94 13.25
N ALA A 317 -13.59 2.31 12.71
CA ALA A 317 -13.23 2.06 11.31
C ALA A 317 -12.98 0.57 11.02
N ILE A 318 -13.64 0.06 9.98
CA ILE A 318 -13.33 -1.22 9.35
C ILE A 318 -12.64 -0.97 8.01
N ASP A 319 -11.39 -1.36 7.91
CA ASP A 319 -10.62 -1.35 6.67
C ASP A 319 -10.74 -2.70 5.96
N ASN A 320 -11.20 -2.68 4.71
CA ASN A 320 -11.22 -3.86 3.85
C ASN A 320 -10.34 -3.65 2.62
N THR A 321 -9.43 -4.59 2.34
CA THR A 321 -8.40 -4.45 1.30
C THR A 321 -8.53 -5.53 0.23
N VAL A 322 -8.55 -5.10 -1.03
CA VAL A 322 -8.42 -5.98 -2.21
C VAL A 322 -6.99 -5.92 -2.73
N SER A 323 -6.50 -7.04 -3.26
CA SER A 323 -5.26 -7.14 -4.02
C SER A 323 -5.51 -7.75 -5.40
N VAL A 324 -4.70 -7.38 -6.40
CA VAL A 324 -4.70 -8.00 -7.73
C VAL A 324 -3.38 -8.72 -7.99
N SER A 325 -3.43 -9.80 -8.77
CA SER A 325 -2.25 -10.51 -9.26
C SER A 325 -2.45 -10.99 -10.70
N ALA A 326 -1.34 -11.25 -11.41
CA ALA A 326 -1.33 -11.79 -12.76
C ALA A 326 -0.05 -12.59 -13.04
N ILE A 327 -0.05 -13.35 -14.13
CA ILE A 327 1.15 -14.04 -14.64
C ILE A 327 2.08 -13.06 -15.33
N THR A 328 1.52 -12.09 -16.08
CA THR A 328 2.30 -11.01 -16.68
C THR A 328 2.85 -10.11 -15.56
N PRO A 329 4.17 -9.86 -15.51
CA PRO A 329 4.76 -9.06 -14.45
C PRO A 329 4.27 -7.61 -14.44
N ASP A 330 3.96 -7.13 -13.23
CA ASP A 330 3.69 -5.73 -12.95
C ASP A 330 4.95 -5.04 -12.39
N PRO A 331 5.49 -3.99 -13.04
CA PRO A 331 6.63 -3.25 -12.51
C PRO A 331 6.28 -2.31 -11.34
N ASN A 332 4.99 -2.06 -11.08
CA ASN A 332 4.52 -1.12 -10.07
C ASN A 332 3.63 -1.80 -9.03
N PRO A 333 4.18 -2.51 -8.03
CA PRO A 333 3.36 -3.19 -7.02
C PRO A 333 2.58 -2.25 -6.07
N SER A 334 2.74 -0.93 -6.19
CA SER A 334 2.14 0.03 -5.25
C SER A 334 0.64 0.30 -5.50
N ASN A 335 0.15 0.00 -6.69
CA ASN A 335 -1.24 0.15 -7.12
C ASN A 335 -1.97 -1.20 -7.28
N ASP A 336 -1.31 -2.29 -6.87
CA ASP A 336 -1.87 -3.65 -6.87
C ASP A 336 -2.77 -3.95 -5.66
N THR A 337 -2.94 -2.98 -4.76
CA THR A 337 -3.84 -3.08 -3.60
C THR A 337 -4.66 -1.83 -3.41
N SER A 338 -5.91 -1.98 -2.94
CA SER A 338 -6.77 -0.84 -2.57
C SER A 338 -7.57 -1.17 -1.32
N THR A 339 -7.61 -0.21 -0.40
CA THR A 339 -8.37 -0.31 0.85
C THR A 339 -9.57 0.63 0.82
N ALA A 340 -10.72 0.14 1.26
CA ALA A 340 -11.89 0.96 1.55
C ALA A 340 -12.20 0.89 3.05
N THR A 341 -12.44 2.06 3.64
CA THR A 341 -12.76 2.22 5.07
C THR A 341 -14.23 2.55 5.23
N VAL A 342 -14.92 1.83 6.11
CA VAL A 342 -16.29 2.13 6.53
C VAL A 342 -16.30 2.33 8.05
N GLU A 343 -16.90 3.44 8.51
CA GLU A 343 -17.02 3.71 9.95
C GLU A 343 -18.26 3.02 10.52
N ILE A 344 -18.09 2.14 11.52
CA ILE A 344 -19.21 1.51 12.20
C ILE A 344 -19.77 2.45 13.27
N GLU A 345 -21.03 2.81 13.08
CA GLU A 345 -21.74 3.69 14.01
C GLU A 345 -22.05 2.96 15.32
N LYS A 346 -21.90 3.68 16.42
CA LYS A 346 -22.40 3.21 17.72
C LYS A 346 -23.92 3.20 17.65
N LEU A 347 -24.54 2.02 17.81
CA LEU A 347 -25.99 1.92 17.98
C LEU A 347 -26.43 2.86 19.11
N SER A 348 -27.25 3.87 18.78
CA SER A 348 -27.86 4.75 19.77
C SER A 348 -28.72 3.89 20.70
N ALA A 349 -28.56 4.06 22.01
CA ALA A 349 -29.31 3.31 23.01
C ALA A 349 -30.81 3.34 22.70
N LEU A 350 -31.43 2.15 22.71
CA LEU A 350 -32.86 1.95 22.53
C LEU A 350 -33.63 2.74 23.60
N ASN A 351 -34.36 3.80 23.21
CA ASN A 351 -35.26 4.52 24.11
C ASN A 351 -36.61 3.80 24.16
N LEU A 352 -36.86 3.04 25.24
CA LEU A 352 -38.19 2.50 25.53
C LEU A 352 -39.10 3.61 26.07
N VAL A 353 -40.13 4.00 25.32
CA VAL A 353 -41.18 4.90 25.81
C VAL A 353 -42.40 4.07 26.20
N ILE A 354 -42.67 3.93 27.50
CA ILE A 354 -43.95 3.40 27.99
C ILE A 354 -44.92 4.58 28.05
N ASN A 355 -45.81 4.70 27.06
CA ASN A 355 -46.91 5.66 27.13
C ASN A 355 -47.91 5.21 28.21
N GLN A 356 -48.32 6.15 29.07
CA GLN A 356 -49.23 6.01 30.21
C GLN A 356 -50.18 4.80 30.19
N ILE A 357 -50.23 4.08 31.32
CA ILE A 357 -51.36 3.21 31.66
C ILE A 357 -52.48 4.13 32.18
N ASP A 358 -53.52 4.35 31.37
CA ASP A 358 -54.72 5.05 31.82
C ASP A 358 -55.53 4.11 32.73
N ALA A 359 -55.40 4.30 34.04
CA ALA A 359 -56.06 3.50 35.06
C ALA A 359 -57.55 3.85 35.25
N SER A 360 -58.12 4.75 34.43
CA SER A 360 -59.51 5.21 34.61
C SER A 360 -60.57 4.36 33.90
N SER A 361 -60.19 3.34 33.11
CA SER A 361 -61.16 2.49 32.41
C SER A 361 -60.73 1.03 32.18
N CYS A 362 -60.61 0.20 33.23
CA CYS A 362 -60.72 -1.27 33.07
C CYS A 362 -60.96 -2.02 34.40
N PRO A 363 -62.14 -2.64 34.62
CA PRO A 363 -62.38 -3.57 35.72
C PRO A 363 -61.98 -5.03 35.42
N ASP A 364 -61.45 -5.34 34.24
CA ASP A 364 -61.05 -6.71 33.90
C ASP A 364 -59.66 -6.75 33.26
N MET A 365 -58.83 -7.64 33.80
CA MET A 365 -57.41 -7.79 33.48
C MET A 365 -57.20 -8.32 32.06
N SER A 366 -56.86 -7.42 31.13
CA SER A 366 -56.04 -7.73 29.94
C SER A 366 -55.62 -6.44 29.23
N ALA A 367 -54.68 -5.69 29.80
CA ALA A 367 -54.04 -4.60 29.07
C ALA A 367 -53.04 -5.19 28.06
N LEU A 368 -53.28 -4.96 26.77
CA LEU A 368 -52.37 -5.34 25.69
C LEU A 368 -51.23 -4.32 25.63
N VAL A 369 -50.07 -4.64 26.22
CA VAL A 369 -48.87 -3.80 26.09
C VAL A 369 -48.33 -3.99 24.68
N THR A 370 -48.37 -2.91 23.88
CA THR A 370 -47.83 -2.92 22.51
C THR A 370 -46.42 -2.34 22.57
N VAL A 371 -45.40 -3.17 22.30
CA VAL A 371 -44.02 -2.72 22.18
C VAL A 371 -43.79 -2.30 20.74
N THR A 372 -43.38 -1.05 20.54
CA THR A 372 -43.02 -0.51 19.22
C THR A 372 -41.56 -0.10 19.20
N ASP A 373 -40.92 -0.23 18.05
CA ASP A 373 -39.57 0.33 17.85
C ASP A 373 -39.60 1.86 17.70
N GLN A 374 -38.42 2.46 17.53
CA GLN A 374 -38.25 3.91 17.32
C GLN A 374 -38.89 4.44 16.02
N PHE A 375 -39.39 3.56 15.14
CA PHE A 375 -40.06 3.88 13.88
C PHE A 375 -41.57 3.56 13.91
N GLY A 376 -42.10 3.12 15.06
CA GLY A 376 -43.52 2.79 15.24
C GLY A 376 -43.93 1.41 14.73
N GLN A 377 -42.99 0.52 14.40
CA GLN A 377 -43.26 -0.86 14.01
C GLN A 377 -43.50 -1.72 15.26
N SER A 378 -44.56 -2.52 15.25
CA SER A 378 -44.93 -3.39 16.37
C SER A 378 -43.99 -4.59 16.45
N LEU A 379 -43.31 -4.78 17.59
CA LEU A 379 -42.37 -5.89 17.83
C LEU A 379 -43.06 -7.18 18.32
N GLY A 380 -44.39 -7.25 18.22
CA GLY A 380 -45.19 -8.38 18.69
C GLY A 380 -45.57 -8.24 20.16
N GLY A 381 -46.85 -8.50 20.45
CA GLY A 381 -47.42 -8.36 21.80
C GLY A 381 -46.86 -9.42 22.76
N LEU A 382 -46.38 -8.97 23.91
CA LEU A 382 -46.04 -9.86 25.03
C LEU A 382 -47.33 -10.44 25.62
N THR A 383 -47.73 -11.63 25.20
CA THR A 383 -48.79 -12.39 25.86
C THR A 383 -48.16 -13.36 26.85
N GLY A 384 -48.17 -13.02 28.15
CA GLY A 384 -47.60 -13.86 29.19
C GLY A 384 -48.00 -13.43 30.61
N SER A 385 -48.54 -14.37 31.36
CA SER A 385 -49.35 -14.27 32.59
C SER A 385 -48.65 -13.79 33.87
N ASN A 386 -47.58 -13.00 33.82
CA ASN A 386 -46.77 -12.68 35.02
C ASN A 386 -46.78 -11.18 35.38
N PHE A 387 -47.96 -10.57 35.43
CA PHE A 387 -48.12 -9.25 36.05
C PHE A 387 -48.97 -9.37 37.31
N THR A 388 -48.38 -9.10 38.48
CA THR A 388 -49.12 -8.89 39.73
C THR A 388 -49.02 -7.40 40.07
N LEU A 389 -50.14 -6.69 39.95
CA LEU A 389 -50.29 -5.36 40.55
C LEU A 389 -50.53 -5.55 42.05
N ALA A 390 -49.72 -4.91 42.89
CA ALA A 390 -49.96 -4.88 44.33
C ALA A 390 -51.12 -3.89 44.62
N GLU A 391 -52.22 -4.38 45.18
CA GLU A 391 -53.24 -3.55 45.81
C GLU A 391 -52.71 -3.03 47.15
N ASP A 392 -52.06 -1.87 47.10
CA ASP A 392 -52.16 -0.80 48.11
C ASP A 392 -51.20 0.31 47.67
N GLY A 393 -51.65 1.56 47.75
CA GLY A 393 -51.01 2.76 47.17
C GLY A 393 -49.62 3.14 47.71
N GLN A 394 -48.64 2.24 47.62
CA GLN A 394 -47.22 2.52 47.77
C GLN A 394 -46.49 2.19 46.47
N SER A 395 -45.86 3.21 45.88
CA SER A 395 -44.91 3.04 44.80
C SER A 395 -43.69 2.26 45.31
N LEU A 396 -43.55 1.01 44.89
CA LEU A 396 -42.26 0.31 44.95
C LEU A 396 -41.47 0.66 43.68
N PRO A 397 -40.19 1.06 43.77
CA PRO A 397 -39.35 1.26 42.60
C PRO A 397 -39.08 -0.11 41.95
N PHE A 398 -39.61 -0.31 40.74
CA PHE A 398 -39.19 -1.43 39.89
C PHE A 398 -37.80 -1.14 39.35
N SER A 399 -36.84 -2.01 39.64
CA SER A 399 -35.54 -2.06 38.96
C SER A 399 -35.62 -3.19 37.92
N LEU A 400 -35.68 -2.85 36.64
CA LEU A 400 -35.48 -3.85 35.59
C LEU A 400 -33.96 -4.08 35.50
N SER A 401 -33.48 -5.18 36.08
CA SER A 401 -32.12 -5.64 35.84
C SER A 401 -32.00 -6.03 34.37
N THR A 402 -31.35 -5.18 33.58
CA THR A 402 -30.94 -5.47 32.20
C THR A 402 -30.14 -6.77 32.17
N VAL A 403 -30.49 -7.67 31.24
CA VAL A 403 -29.70 -8.85 30.92
C VAL A 403 -28.30 -8.40 30.54
N SER A 404 -27.31 -8.82 31.33
CA SER A 404 -25.91 -8.49 31.09
C SER A 404 -25.41 -9.21 29.84
N THR A 405 -25.06 -8.46 28.81
CA THR A 405 -24.00 -8.87 27.89
C THR A 405 -22.69 -8.41 28.51
N GLY A 406 -22.06 -9.33 29.25
CA GLY A 406 -20.82 -9.07 29.95
C GLY A 406 -19.66 -8.80 28.98
N SER A 407 -19.32 -7.53 28.79
CA SER A 407 -18.01 -6.96 29.16
C SER A 407 -17.93 -5.48 28.78
N SER A 408 -18.47 -4.61 29.63
CA SER A 408 -17.93 -3.26 29.81
C SER A 408 -18.06 -2.98 31.30
N SER A 409 -16.93 -2.98 31.99
CA SER A 409 -16.88 -2.88 33.45
C SER A 409 -17.45 -1.54 33.92
N ARG A 410 -18.68 -1.59 34.47
CA ARG A 410 -19.38 -0.53 35.21
C ARG A 410 -18.40 0.39 35.93
N LEU A 411 -18.48 1.70 35.70
CA LEU A 411 -17.62 2.69 36.35
C LEU A 411 -18.33 3.32 37.54
N ALA A 412 -17.65 3.37 38.68
CA ALA A 412 -18.07 4.09 39.87
C ALA A 412 -17.16 5.32 40.04
N VAL A 413 -17.74 6.50 39.92
CA VAL A 413 -17.00 7.78 39.99
C VAL A 413 -17.35 8.54 41.25
N SER A 414 -16.34 8.88 42.05
CA SER A 414 -16.50 9.87 43.13
C SER A 414 -16.12 11.25 42.61
N ILE A 415 -17.09 12.14 42.48
CA ILE A 415 -16.87 13.54 42.13
C ILE A 415 -16.67 14.34 43.42
N VAL A 416 -15.52 14.97 43.56
CA VAL A 416 -15.11 15.70 44.76
C VAL A 416 -14.98 17.18 44.41
N ILE A 417 -15.80 18.02 45.03
CA ILE A 417 -15.87 19.45 44.69
C ILE A 417 -15.41 20.30 45.88
N ASP A 418 -14.40 21.14 45.60
CA ASP A 418 -13.95 22.17 46.51
C ASP A 418 -15.01 23.26 46.65
N ARG A 419 -15.34 23.60 47.89
CA ARG A 419 -16.28 24.67 48.22
C ARG A 419 -15.68 25.69 49.17
N SER A 420 -14.35 25.75 49.27
CA SER A 420 -13.62 26.67 50.13
C SER A 420 -13.83 28.13 49.73
N THR A 421 -13.66 29.05 50.70
CA THR A 421 -13.83 30.49 50.46
C THR A 421 -12.69 31.14 49.66
N SER A 422 -11.67 30.39 49.23
CA SER A 422 -10.66 30.88 48.29
C SER A 422 -11.15 30.94 46.84
N LEU A 423 -12.22 30.20 46.53
CA LEU A 423 -12.93 30.24 45.25
C LEU A 423 -13.82 31.47 45.14
N SER A 424 -13.99 31.99 43.92
CA SER A 424 -15.06 32.95 43.63
C SER A 424 -16.40 32.25 43.36
N ASN A 425 -17.51 32.98 43.47
CA ASN A 425 -18.83 32.44 43.09
C ASN A 425 -18.87 32.01 41.61
N ALA A 426 -18.11 32.68 40.74
CA ALA A 426 -18.01 32.32 39.33
C ALA A 426 -17.25 31.00 39.15
N ASP A 427 -16.16 30.79 39.90
CA ASP A 427 -15.41 29.53 39.88
C ASP A 427 -16.27 28.36 40.36
N LEU A 428 -17.05 28.55 41.43
CA LEU A 428 -17.99 27.52 41.90
C LEU A 428 -19.06 27.20 40.86
N MET A 429 -19.68 28.22 40.24
CA MET A 429 -20.67 27.99 39.18
C MET A 429 -20.08 27.23 37.99
N ASN A 430 -18.84 27.56 37.60
CA ASN A 430 -18.15 26.85 36.53
C ASN A 430 -17.84 25.41 36.90
N MET A 431 -17.39 25.15 38.13
CA MET A 431 -17.18 23.79 38.64
C MET A 431 -18.48 22.97 38.68
N GLN A 432 -19.58 23.57 39.13
CA GLN A 432 -20.88 22.91 39.15
C GLN A 432 -21.38 22.57 37.74
N SER A 433 -21.23 23.51 36.79
CA SER A 433 -21.55 23.26 35.38
C SER A 433 -20.71 22.11 34.82
N ALA A 434 -19.40 22.17 35.03
CA ALA A 434 -18.45 21.16 34.58
C ALA A 434 -18.75 19.75 35.14
N ALA A 435 -19.05 19.67 36.44
CA ALA A 435 -19.42 18.41 37.07
C ALA A 435 -20.75 17.85 36.52
N ASN A 436 -21.75 18.70 36.27
CA ASN A 436 -23.02 18.28 35.67
C ASN A 436 -22.85 17.81 34.23
N ASP A 437 -22.03 18.48 33.42
CA ASP A 437 -21.71 18.06 32.06
C ASP A 437 -21.05 16.68 32.08
N PHE A 438 -20.07 16.48 32.97
CA PHE A 438 -19.41 15.19 33.16
C PHE A 438 -20.37 14.07 33.60
N ILE A 439 -21.28 14.34 34.55
CA ILE A 439 -22.34 13.39 34.96
C ILE A 439 -23.22 13.01 33.75
N GLY A 440 -23.52 13.97 32.87
CA GLY A 440 -24.26 13.74 31.64
C GLY A 440 -23.60 12.71 30.71
N LEU A 441 -22.28 12.75 30.61
CA LEU A 441 -21.46 11.88 29.75
C LEU A 441 -21.31 10.44 30.25
N LEU A 442 -21.52 10.18 31.54
CA LEU A 442 -21.40 8.82 32.12
C LEU A 442 -22.40 7.85 31.46
N ALA A 443 -22.09 6.55 31.42
CA ALA A 443 -23.05 5.56 30.96
C ALA A 443 -24.24 5.45 31.94
N ASN A 444 -25.35 4.86 31.50
CA ASN A 444 -26.56 4.76 32.34
C ASN A 444 -26.38 3.82 33.54
N ASP A 445 -25.45 2.87 33.46
CA ASP A 445 -25.12 1.91 34.52
C ASP A 445 -23.95 2.38 35.40
N ASP A 446 -23.29 3.49 35.04
CA ASP A 446 -22.25 4.09 35.86
C ASP A 446 -22.85 4.72 37.11
N GLU A 447 -22.15 4.54 38.23
CA GLU A 447 -22.57 5.04 39.53
C GLU A 447 -21.75 6.28 39.88
N VAL A 448 -22.41 7.34 40.36
CA VAL A 448 -21.73 8.56 40.79
C VAL A 448 -22.02 8.86 42.26
N ALA A 449 -20.98 9.20 43.02
CA ALA A 449 -21.07 9.73 44.37
C ALA A 449 -20.57 11.18 44.39
N ILE A 450 -21.27 12.06 45.10
CA ILE A 450 -20.94 13.49 45.17
C ILE A 450 -20.41 13.85 46.54
N TRP A 451 -19.24 14.47 46.56
CA TRP A 451 -18.53 14.90 47.75
C TRP A 451 -18.26 16.40 47.70
N GLN A 452 -18.29 17.02 48.87
CA GLN A 452 -17.89 18.40 49.07
C GLN A 452 -16.89 18.49 50.22
N PHE A 453 -16.01 19.51 50.20
CA PHE A 453 -15.11 19.74 51.32
C PHE A 453 -14.84 21.22 51.61
N ASN A 454 -14.73 21.55 52.92
CA ASN A 454 -14.36 22.88 53.42
C ASN A 454 -13.60 22.89 54.77
N GLY A 455 -12.91 21.81 55.08
CA GLY A 455 -12.35 21.56 56.41
C GLY A 455 -12.99 20.34 57.06
N ASN A 456 -14.29 20.15 56.80
CA ASN A 456 -15.00 18.88 56.94
C ASN A 456 -15.25 18.29 55.55
N ILE A 457 -15.43 16.97 55.49
CA ILE A 457 -15.67 16.22 54.26
C ILE A 457 -17.07 15.63 54.37
N ASP A 458 -17.98 16.09 53.51
CA ASP A 458 -19.35 15.59 53.48
C ASP A 458 -19.61 14.90 52.15
N ARG A 459 -20.23 13.73 52.21
CA ARG A 459 -20.81 13.08 51.04
C ARG A 459 -22.27 13.52 50.92
N LEU A 460 -22.58 14.22 49.84
CA LEU A 460 -23.93 14.71 49.54
C LEU A 460 -24.80 13.66 48.87
N GLN A 461 -24.17 12.73 48.15
CA GLN A 461 -24.85 11.66 47.43
C GLN A 461 -24.02 10.38 47.48
N ASP A 462 -24.62 9.30 47.99
CA ASP A 462 -24.09 7.94 47.85
C ASP A 462 -24.13 7.51 46.37
N PHE A 463 -23.33 6.51 46.00
CA PHE A 463 -23.31 5.97 44.63
C PHE A 463 -24.72 5.73 44.09
N THR A 464 -25.06 6.45 43.02
CA THR A 464 -26.36 6.36 42.36
C THR A 464 -26.17 6.37 40.85
N THR A 465 -27.02 5.66 40.12
CA THR A 465 -27.16 5.76 38.66
C THR A 465 -28.14 6.88 38.26
N ASP A 466 -28.83 7.48 39.23
CA ASP A 466 -29.72 8.61 39.01
C ASP A 466 -28.91 9.91 38.86
N LYS A 467 -28.65 10.25 37.59
CA LYS A 467 -27.95 11.47 37.19
C LYS A 467 -28.64 12.74 37.69
N ALA A 468 -29.97 12.76 37.80
CA ALA A 468 -30.69 13.94 38.25
C ALA A 468 -30.48 14.19 39.76
N LEU A 469 -30.47 13.13 40.57
CA LEU A 469 -30.11 13.22 41.99
C LEU A 469 -28.66 13.68 42.19
N ALA A 470 -27.73 13.12 41.40
CA ALA A 470 -26.33 13.51 41.45
C ALA A 470 -26.12 14.98 41.06
N SER A 471 -26.69 15.44 39.95
CA SER A 471 -26.62 16.84 39.53
C SER A 471 -27.33 17.77 40.51
N GLY A 472 -28.43 17.33 41.13
CA GLY A 472 -29.09 18.05 42.22
C GLY A 472 -28.16 18.27 43.43
N ALA A 473 -27.40 17.25 43.82
CA ALA A 473 -26.42 17.34 44.89
C ALA A 473 -25.28 18.33 44.54
N VAL A 474 -24.75 18.27 43.32
CA VAL A 474 -23.73 19.22 42.82
C VAL A 474 -24.24 20.67 42.91
N ASN A 475 -25.45 20.92 42.45
CA ASN A 475 -26.06 22.25 42.42
C ASN A 475 -26.40 22.82 43.81
N SER A 476 -26.43 21.97 44.85
CA SER A 476 -26.68 22.40 46.23
C SER A 476 -25.45 22.97 46.94
N ILE A 477 -24.25 22.79 46.35
CA ILE A 477 -22.99 23.21 46.94
C ILE A 477 -22.88 24.74 46.98
N THR A 478 -22.42 25.28 48.11
CA THR A 478 -22.25 26.73 48.35
C THR A 478 -20.90 27.01 48.99
N LEU A 479 -20.30 28.18 48.72
CA LEU A 479 -18.98 28.52 49.28
C LEU A 479 -19.00 28.61 50.82
N GLN A 480 -18.06 27.95 51.49
CA GLN A 480 -17.92 27.96 52.94
C GLN A 480 -16.51 27.47 53.35
N GLY A 481 -15.97 27.97 54.47
CA GLY A 481 -14.83 27.37 55.16
C GLY A 481 -13.47 27.39 54.44
N SER A 482 -12.58 26.50 54.87
CA SER A 482 -11.16 26.36 54.48
C SER A 482 -10.90 25.16 53.56
N THR A 483 -9.71 24.96 53.02
CA THR A 483 -9.45 23.86 52.07
C THR A 483 -8.99 22.55 52.75
N ALA A 484 -9.37 21.40 52.20
CA ALA A 484 -9.12 20.06 52.76
C ALA A 484 -8.86 18.98 51.70
N ILE A 485 -8.13 19.33 50.64
CA ILE A 485 -8.07 18.53 49.40
C ILE A 485 -7.61 17.09 49.69
N TYR A 486 -6.52 16.94 50.44
CA TYR A 486 -5.91 15.63 50.65
C TYR A 486 -6.79 14.68 51.45
N ASP A 487 -7.42 15.17 52.52
CA ASP A 487 -8.30 14.34 53.34
C ASP A 487 -9.58 13.98 52.57
N ALA A 488 -10.10 14.90 51.74
CA ALA A 488 -11.26 14.65 50.89
C ALA A 488 -11.00 13.55 49.84
N VAL A 489 -9.82 13.57 49.21
CA VAL A 489 -9.41 12.52 48.26
C VAL A 489 -9.21 11.18 48.98
N ALA A 490 -8.63 11.18 50.18
CA ALA A 490 -8.45 9.96 50.97
C ALA A 490 -9.78 9.30 51.35
N ASP A 491 -10.76 10.09 51.82
CA ASP A 491 -12.09 9.59 52.19
C ASP A 491 -12.88 9.11 50.97
N ALA A 492 -12.81 9.85 49.85
CA ALA A 492 -13.40 9.42 48.59
C ALA A 492 -12.78 8.11 48.08
N ALA A 493 -11.46 7.95 48.18
CA ALA A 493 -10.76 6.72 47.81
C ALA A 493 -11.17 5.53 48.70
N ALA A 494 -11.28 5.75 50.02
CA ALA A 494 -11.75 4.73 50.94
C ALA A 494 -13.19 4.29 50.63
N TYR A 495 -14.08 5.23 50.32
CA TYR A 495 -15.45 4.92 49.96
C TYR A 495 -15.58 4.24 48.60
N SER A 496 -14.79 4.65 47.59
CA SER A 496 -14.76 3.98 46.28
C SER A 496 -14.42 2.49 46.39
N GLN A 497 -13.81 2.03 47.50
CA GLN A 497 -13.62 0.60 47.75
C GLN A 497 -14.94 -0.19 47.87
N THR A 498 -16.04 0.45 48.29
CA THR A 498 -17.36 -0.21 48.39
C THR A 498 -18.01 -0.46 47.03
N ALA A 499 -17.50 0.17 45.96
CA ALA A 499 -17.98 -0.07 44.60
C ALA A 499 -17.41 -1.37 44.02
N THR A 500 -18.24 -2.08 43.24
CA THR A 500 -17.89 -3.38 42.63
C THR A 500 -17.35 -3.25 41.19
N GLY A 501 -17.34 -2.05 40.62
CA GLY A 501 -16.90 -1.76 39.26
C GLY A 501 -15.48 -1.18 39.15
N ARG A 502 -15.12 -0.68 37.96
CA ARG A 502 -13.98 0.23 37.79
C ARG A 502 -14.22 1.48 38.63
N LYS A 503 -13.14 2.11 39.09
CA LYS A 503 -13.22 3.22 40.04
C LYS A 503 -12.47 4.40 39.51
N ALA A 504 -13.01 5.60 39.69
CA ALA A 504 -12.29 6.83 39.43
C ALA A 504 -12.69 7.90 40.46
N ILE A 505 -11.78 8.84 40.71
CA ILE A 505 -12.07 10.06 41.46
C ILE A 505 -11.84 11.24 40.54
N VAL A 506 -12.76 12.19 40.53
CA VAL A 506 -12.61 13.45 39.79
C VAL A 506 -12.67 14.60 40.79
N LEU A 507 -11.56 15.30 40.95
CA LEU A 507 -11.40 16.40 41.90
C LEU A 507 -11.49 17.75 41.18
N PHE A 508 -12.46 18.58 41.57
CA PHE A 508 -12.63 19.97 41.12
C PHE A 508 -12.14 20.90 42.23
N THR A 509 -11.11 21.73 41.99
CA THR A 509 -10.49 22.58 43.02
C THR A 509 -9.75 23.81 42.46
N ASP A 510 -9.52 24.81 43.30
CA ASP A 510 -8.57 25.90 43.05
C ASP A 510 -7.16 25.61 43.57
N GLY A 511 -6.86 24.36 43.97
CA GLY A 511 -5.51 23.89 44.31
C GLY A 511 -4.85 24.56 45.53
N ARG A 512 -5.56 25.39 46.30
CA ARG A 512 -4.99 26.12 47.44
C ARG A 512 -5.15 25.35 48.74
N ASP A 513 -4.31 24.35 48.99
CA ASP A 513 -4.23 23.69 50.30
C ASP A 513 -3.09 24.26 51.16
N ASN A 514 -3.36 24.52 52.44
CA ASN A 514 -2.41 25.03 53.44
C ASN A 514 -1.89 23.94 54.40
N ARG A 515 -2.23 22.66 54.17
CA ARG A 515 -1.83 21.53 55.03
C ARG A 515 -0.46 20.94 54.68
N SER A 516 0.12 20.23 55.66
CA SER A 516 1.49 19.70 55.61
C SER A 516 1.71 18.60 54.55
N SER A 517 2.96 18.38 54.12
CA SER A 517 3.34 17.32 53.18
C SER A 517 2.95 15.90 53.62
N ARG A 518 2.62 15.68 54.90
CA ARG A 518 2.21 14.37 55.44
C ARG A 518 0.79 13.98 55.02
N SER A 519 -0.16 14.92 54.97
CA SER A 519 -1.53 14.64 54.50
C SER A 519 -1.55 14.36 52.99
N LYS A 520 -0.65 15.00 52.24
CA LYS A 520 -0.42 14.73 50.81
C LYS A 520 -0.03 13.29 50.52
N ALA A 521 0.93 12.73 51.26
CA ALA A 521 1.36 11.35 51.10
C ALA A 521 0.22 10.36 51.44
N GLN A 522 -0.56 10.64 52.49
CA GLN A 522 -1.67 9.79 52.92
C GLN A 522 -2.79 9.70 51.87
N ALA A 523 -3.12 10.80 51.20
CA ALA A 523 -4.13 10.82 50.14
C ALA A 523 -3.72 9.97 48.92
N ILE A 524 -2.45 10.08 48.52
CA ILE A 524 -1.88 9.34 47.39
C ILE A 524 -1.81 7.84 47.73
N ASP A 525 -1.32 7.50 48.92
CA ASP A 525 -1.27 6.10 49.39
C ASP A 525 -2.68 5.47 49.46
N ALA A 526 -3.70 6.23 49.89
CA ALA A 526 -5.09 5.77 49.93
C ALA A 526 -5.67 5.50 48.53
N ALA A 527 -5.42 6.40 47.56
CA ALA A 527 -5.87 6.24 46.17
C ALA A 527 -5.21 5.04 45.48
N ILE A 528 -3.89 4.88 45.68
CA ILE A 528 -3.12 3.72 45.18
C ILE A 528 -3.62 2.42 45.81
N ALA A 529 -3.81 2.39 47.13
CA ALA A 529 -4.32 1.21 47.84
C ALA A 529 -5.74 0.83 47.38
N ALA A 530 -6.57 1.81 47.02
CA ALA A 530 -7.90 1.59 46.46
C ALA A 530 -7.91 1.22 44.96
N GLY A 531 -6.75 1.25 44.28
CA GLY A 531 -6.65 1.03 42.83
C GLY A 531 -7.48 2.03 42.02
N THR A 532 -7.62 3.26 42.51
CA THR A 532 -8.56 4.26 41.98
C THR A 532 -7.78 5.48 41.45
N PRO A 533 -7.67 5.66 40.13
CA PRO A 533 -7.04 6.85 39.56
C PRO A 533 -7.78 8.13 39.93
N VAL A 534 -7.01 9.17 40.25
CA VAL A 534 -7.54 10.52 40.56
C VAL A 534 -7.27 11.44 39.38
N PHE A 535 -8.34 11.98 38.81
CA PHE A 535 -8.29 13.05 37.82
C PHE A 535 -8.50 14.38 38.52
N THR A 536 -7.67 15.37 38.25
CA THR A 536 -7.76 16.68 38.90
C THR A 536 -8.07 17.76 37.88
N ILE A 537 -8.99 18.65 38.22
CA ILE A 537 -9.47 19.71 37.35
C ILE A 537 -9.39 21.03 38.11
N GLY A 538 -8.44 21.86 37.68
CA GLY A 538 -8.12 23.15 38.27
C GLY A 538 -8.99 24.27 37.70
N PHE A 539 -9.59 25.06 38.60
CA PHE A 539 -10.33 26.28 38.25
C PHE A 539 -9.63 27.53 38.78
N GLY A 540 -9.70 28.62 38.03
CA GLY A 540 -9.10 29.89 38.41
C GLY A 540 -7.57 29.79 38.56
N ASN A 541 -7.03 30.34 39.65
CA ASN A 541 -5.59 30.35 39.93
C ASN A 541 -5.10 29.06 40.63
N ALA A 542 -5.55 27.90 40.15
CA ALA A 542 -5.15 26.62 40.74
C ALA A 542 -3.64 26.37 40.60
N ASP A 543 -2.99 25.90 41.68
CA ASP A 543 -1.57 25.54 41.65
C ASP A 543 -1.38 24.24 40.85
N PRO A 544 -0.76 24.29 39.66
CA PRO A 544 -0.62 23.11 38.81
C PRO A 544 0.20 22.00 39.47
N ASN A 545 1.11 22.34 40.40
CA ASN A 545 1.93 21.36 41.09
C ASN A 545 1.12 20.54 42.11
N VAL A 546 0.05 21.13 42.66
CA VAL A 546 -0.86 20.42 43.57
C VAL A 546 -1.72 19.45 42.78
N LEU A 547 -2.27 19.88 41.64
CA LEU A 547 -3.08 19.06 40.74
C LEU A 547 -2.28 17.88 40.17
N ASP A 548 -1.14 18.16 39.55
CA ASP A 548 -0.29 17.16 38.90
C ASP A 548 0.23 16.11 39.89
N SER A 549 0.59 16.54 41.10
CA SER A 549 1.15 15.64 42.09
C SER A 549 0.14 14.63 42.64
N ILE A 550 -1.15 14.94 42.65
CA ILE A 550 -2.20 14.00 43.06
C ILE A 550 -2.55 13.07 41.90
N ALA A 551 -2.72 13.63 40.70
CA ALA A 551 -3.15 12.89 39.52
C ALA A 551 -2.10 11.87 39.07
N THR A 552 -0.88 12.32 38.79
CA THR A 552 0.16 11.47 38.20
C THR A 552 0.56 10.32 39.12
N GLN A 553 0.58 10.56 40.44
CA GLN A 553 0.97 9.52 41.40
C GLN A 553 -0.13 8.48 41.66
N SER A 554 -1.40 8.80 41.37
CA SER A 554 -2.51 7.85 41.47
C SER A 554 -2.85 7.15 40.14
N GLY A 555 -2.16 7.52 39.05
CA GLY A 555 -2.40 6.98 37.70
C GLY A 555 -3.51 7.69 36.92
N GLY A 556 -3.88 8.92 37.31
CA GLY A 556 -4.80 9.79 36.58
C GLY A 556 -4.10 10.95 35.86
N LEU A 557 -4.89 11.92 35.40
CA LEU A 557 -4.41 13.11 34.66
C LEU A 557 -4.86 14.41 35.35
N ALA A 558 -4.04 15.46 35.21
CA ALA A 558 -4.34 16.80 35.71
C ALA A 558 -4.70 17.74 34.55
N PHE A 559 -5.77 18.51 34.76
CA PHE A 559 -6.30 19.48 33.81
C PHE A 559 -6.33 20.86 34.49
N GLN A 560 -5.91 21.89 33.79
CA GLN A 560 -5.89 23.27 34.26
C GLN A 560 -6.81 24.12 33.39
N ASP A 561 -7.54 25.06 33.99
CA ASP A 561 -8.35 26.07 33.28
C ASP A 561 -9.46 25.43 32.42
N ALA A 562 -10.13 24.42 32.99
CA ALA A 562 -11.16 23.67 32.31
C ALA A 562 -12.43 24.54 32.15
N THR A 563 -12.71 24.92 30.91
CA THR A 563 -14.03 25.42 30.51
C THR A 563 -14.94 24.24 30.17
N SER A 564 -16.27 24.42 30.17
CA SER A 564 -17.23 23.37 29.76
C SER A 564 -16.91 22.77 28.39
N ALA A 565 -16.31 23.55 27.48
CA ALA A 565 -15.88 23.09 26.16
C ALA A 565 -14.69 22.12 26.17
N ASN A 566 -13.84 22.15 27.21
CA ASN A 566 -12.63 21.34 27.30
C ASN A 566 -12.82 20.03 28.09
N LEU A 567 -14.00 19.80 28.67
CA LEU A 567 -14.28 18.63 29.53
C LEU A 567 -14.88 17.42 28.80
N GLY A 568 -15.40 17.63 27.59
CA GLY A 568 -15.94 16.55 26.76
C GLY A 568 -14.86 15.81 25.95
N ALA A 569 -13.65 16.38 25.85
CA ALA A 569 -12.47 15.76 25.27
C ALA A 569 -11.60 15.15 26.38
#